data_AF-B8FNC6-F1
#
_entry.id   AF-B8FNC6-F1
#
_cell.length_a   1.000
_cell.length_b   1.000
_cell.length_c   1.000
_cell.angle_alpha   90.00
_cell.angle_beta   90.00
_cell.angle_gamma   90.00
#
_symmetry.space_group_name_H-M   'P 1'
#
loop_
_entity.id
_entity.type
_entity.pdbx_description
1 polymer ?
#
loop_
_entity_poly.entity_id
_entity_poly.type
_entity_poly.pdbx_seq_one_letter_code
_entity_poly.pdbx_strand_id
1 'polypeptide(L)'
;MAKCTNPLFLAAQTCMSPSTFHHHFRALTAMSSLQFQKWLRLHEARILMLSDRMDAATAFFQVGYESPSQFSREYSRMFGAPPLRDIKKLREDPMAGQAVEY
;
A
#
# COMPACT_ATOMS: atom_id res chain seq x y z
N MET A 1 15.48 -6.42 10.27
CA MET A 1 15.11 -7.06 8.99
C MET A 1 13.77 -6.52 8.52
N ALA A 2 13.73 -5.31 7.95
CA ALA A 2 12.55 -4.79 7.28
C ALA A 2 12.55 -5.37 5.86
N LYS A 3 11.54 -6.18 5.54
CA LYS A 3 11.48 -6.95 4.30
C LYS A 3 11.31 -5.98 3.12
N CYS A 4 12.10 -6.23 2.09
CA CYS A 4 12.21 -5.48 0.85
C CYS A 4 10.93 -5.55 -0.01
N THR A 5 9.79 -5.02 0.44
CA THR A 5 8.58 -4.87 -0.39
C THR A 5 8.74 -3.66 -1.32
N ASN A 6 9.82 -3.64 -2.10
CA ASN A 6 10.08 -2.65 -3.14
C ASN A 6 9.80 -3.32 -4.50
N PRO A 7 8.66 -3.08 -5.15
CA PRO A 7 8.31 -3.71 -6.43
C PRO A 7 9.25 -3.34 -7.60
N LEU A 8 10.15 -2.37 -7.43
CA LEU A 8 11.27 -2.16 -8.35
C LEU A 8 12.23 -3.37 -8.42
N PHE A 9 12.25 -4.22 -7.41
CA PHE A 9 13.00 -5.48 -7.43
C PHE A 9 12.39 -6.53 -8.38
N LEU A 10 11.10 -6.41 -8.74
CA LEU A 10 10.48 -7.33 -9.72
C LEU A 10 10.92 -7.02 -11.16
N ALA A 11 11.09 -5.74 -11.52
CA ALA A 11 11.47 -5.35 -12.88
C ALA A 11 12.87 -5.88 -13.28
N ALA A 12 13.78 -5.98 -12.30
CA ALA A 12 15.12 -6.55 -12.51
C ALA A 12 15.11 -8.06 -12.79
N GLN A 13 14.04 -8.78 -12.42
CA GLN A 13 13.92 -10.23 -12.62
C GLN A 13 13.22 -10.63 -13.93
N THR A 14 12.64 -9.68 -14.66
CA THR A 14 11.76 -10.01 -15.80
C THR A 14 12.42 -10.00 -17.18
N CYS A 15 13.74 -9.80 -17.32
CA CYS A 15 14.43 -9.75 -18.63
C CYS A 15 13.76 -8.81 -19.68
N MET A 16 13.12 -7.73 -19.25
CA MET A 16 12.43 -6.77 -20.11
C MET A 16 13.04 -5.38 -19.97
N SER A 17 12.99 -4.58 -21.05
CA SER A 17 13.31 -3.15 -20.96
C SER A 17 12.25 -2.41 -20.12
N PRO A 18 12.58 -1.29 -19.46
CA PRO A 18 11.64 -0.53 -18.63
C PRO A 18 10.36 -0.12 -19.37
N SER A 19 10.47 0.28 -20.63
CA SER A 19 9.33 0.72 -21.46
C SER A 19 8.35 -0.41 -21.75
N THR A 20 8.84 -1.61 -22.08
CA THR A 20 8.01 -2.81 -22.29
C THR A 20 7.33 -3.21 -20.98
N PHE A 21 8.08 -3.21 -19.88
CA PHE A 21 7.52 -3.49 -18.55
C PHE A 21 6.37 -2.55 -18.20
N HIS A 22 6.54 -1.22 -18.33
CA HIS A 22 5.48 -0.27 -18.01
C HIS A 22 4.21 -0.44 -18.86
N HIS A 23 4.37 -0.75 -20.15
CA HIS A 23 3.24 -0.98 -21.05
C HIS A 23 2.45 -2.23 -20.65
N HIS A 24 3.14 -3.36 -20.47
CA HIS A 24 2.51 -4.62 -20.05
C HIS A 24 1.91 -4.51 -18.64
N PHE A 25 2.62 -3.86 -17.72
CA PHE A 25 2.16 -3.68 -16.35
C PHE A 25 0.85 -2.89 -16.29
N ARG A 26 0.77 -1.78 -17.06
CA ARG A 26 -0.46 -0.99 -17.15
C ARG A 26 -1.58 -1.76 -17.85
N ALA A 27 -1.28 -2.54 -18.87
CA ALA A 27 -2.26 -3.38 -19.54
C ALA A 27 -2.86 -4.45 -18.60
N LEU A 28 -2.06 -5.00 -17.68
CA LEU A 28 -2.50 -6.03 -16.75
C LEU A 28 -3.19 -5.48 -15.49
N THR A 29 -2.71 -4.35 -14.95
CA THR A 29 -3.17 -3.82 -13.65
C THR A 29 -4.07 -2.59 -13.77
N ALA A 30 -4.29 -2.09 -14.99
CA ALA A 30 -4.93 -0.81 -15.29
C ALA A 30 -4.26 0.43 -14.65
N MET A 31 -3.13 0.25 -13.95
CA MET A 31 -2.45 1.32 -13.21
C MET A 31 -0.96 1.40 -13.56
N SER A 32 -0.37 2.57 -13.31
CA SER A 32 1.09 2.70 -13.45
C SER A 32 1.81 1.91 -12.35
N SER A 33 3.03 1.42 -12.62
CA SER A 33 3.78 0.64 -11.62
C SER A 33 4.06 1.43 -10.33
N LEU A 34 4.23 2.75 -10.43
CA LEU A 34 4.39 3.62 -9.26
C LEU A 34 3.09 3.73 -8.45
N GLN A 35 1.93 3.82 -9.10
CA GLN A 35 0.64 3.79 -8.41
C GLN A 35 0.41 2.45 -7.72
N PHE A 36 0.74 1.34 -8.40
CA PHE A 36 0.65 0.01 -7.80
C PHE A 36 1.58 -0.15 -6.61
N GLN A 37 2.80 0.37 -6.70
CA GLN A 37 3.74 0.39 -5.57
C GLN A 37 3.18 1.14 -4.36
N LYS A 38 2.57 2.31 -4.58
CA LYS A 38 1.91 3.06 -3.50
C LYS A 38 0.74 2.29 -2.92
N TRP A 39 -0.09 1.69 -3.77
CA TRP A 39 -1.22 0.88 -3.35
C TRP A 39 -0.77 -0.31 -2.49
N LEU A 40 0.23 -1.05 -2.95
CA LEU A 40 0.76 -2.20 -2.22
C LEU A 40 1.32 -1.80 -0.85
N ARG A 41 2.10 -0.71 -0.78
CA ARG A 41 2.66 -0.20 0.48
C ARG A 41 1.58 0.24 1.47
N LEU A 42 0.58 0.98 1.00
CA LEU A 42 -0.53 1.44 1.85
C LEU A 42 -1.39 0.27 2.34
N HIS A 43 -1.59 -0.75 1.50
CA HIS A 43 -2.29 -1.97 1.89
C HIS A 43 -1.50 -2.80 2.89
N GLU A 44 -0.19 -2.94 2.71
CA GLU A 44 0.69 -3.62 3.67
C GLU A 44 0.67 -2.92 5.04
N ALA A 45 0.69 -1.58 5.06
CA ALA A 45 0.55 -0.81 6.29
C ALA A 45 -0.78 -1.11 7.00
N ARG A 46 -1.89 -1.21 6.24
CA ARG A 46 -3.21 -1.57 6.78
C ARG A 46 -3.21 -2.95 7.40
N ILE A 47 -2.62 -3.94 6.72
CA ILE A 47 -2.48 -5.31 7.24
C ILE A 47 -1.67 -5.31 8.54
N LEU A 48 -0.52 -4.62 8.58
CA LEU A 48 0.33 -4.53 9.78
C LEU A 48 -0.41 -3.91 10.97
N MET A 49 -1.16 -2.81 10.74
CA MET A 49 -1.92 -2.14 11.79
C MET A 49 -3.10 -2.99 12.31
N LEU A 50 -3.71 -3.82 11.44
CA LEU A 50 -4.79 -4.73 11.83
C LEU A 50 -4.26 -5.95 12.59
N SER A 51 -3.29 -6.67 12.01
CA SER A 51 -2.80 -7.95 12.47
C SER A 51 -1.90 -7.83 13.71
N ASP A 52 -0.88 -6.97 13.65
CA ASP A 52 0.12 -6.83 14.73
C ASP A 52 -0.28 -5.79 15.78
N ARG A 53 -1.49 -5.20 15.65
CA ARG A 53 -1.95 -4.04 16.44
C ARG A 53 -0.95 -2.88 16.44
N MET A 54 -0.15 -2.78 15.39
CA MET A 54 0.86 -1.75 15.24
C MET A 54 0.21 -0.37 15.11
N ASP A 55 0.85 0.64 15.69
CA ASP A 55 0.43 2.02 15.56
C ASP A 55 0.82 2.58 14.18
N ALA A 56 0.07 3.59 13.72
CA ALA A 56 0.33 4.22 12.43
C ALA A 56 1.74 4.84 12.35
N ALA A 57 2.32 5.24 13.50
CA ALA A 57 3.67 5.79 13.57
C ALA A 57 4.77 4.74 13.33
N THR A 58 4.61 3.50 13.79
CA THR A 58 5.56 2.44 13.46
C THR A 58 5.30 1.87 12.06
N ALA A 59 4.03 1.76 11.65
CA ALA A 59 3.65 1.20 10.36
C ALA A 59 4.18 2.04 9.17
N PHE A 60 4.13 3.38 9.21
CA PHE A 60 4.62 4.20 8.11
C PHE A 60 6.13 4.01 7.88
N PHE A 61 6.89 3.87 8.98
CA PHE A 61 8.33 3.66 8.90
C PHE A 61 8.65 2.30 8.29
N GLN A 62 7.88 1.26 8.66
CA GLN A 62 8.07 -0.10 8.17
C GLN A 62 7.77 -0.25 6.67
N VAL A 63 6.78 0.48 6.15
CA VAL A 63 6.45 0.47 4.71
C VAL A 63 7.28 1.46 3.88
N GLY A 64 8.24 2.14 4.50
CA GLY A 64 9.23 2.98 3.82
C GLY A 64 8.74 4.38 3.44
N TYR A 65 7.85 4.98 4.22
CA TYR A 65 7.53 6.41 4.12
C TYR A 65 8.50 7.25 4.93
N GLU A 66 8.90 8.40 4.39
CA GLU A 66 9.81 9.33 5.07
C GLU A 66 9.07 10.25 6.05
N SER A 67 7.78 10.50 5.82
CA SER A 67 6.98 11.43 6.61
C SER A 67 5.61 10.83 7.02
N PRO A 68 5.25 10.87 8.31
CA PRO A 68 3.92 10.46 8.80
C PRO A 68 2.77 11.24 8.14
N SER A 69 3.00 12.54 7.85
CA SER A 69 2.00 13.41 7.23
C SER A 69 1.75 13.05 5.77
N GLN A 70 2.81 12.70 5.03
CA GLN A 70 2.71 12.20 3.65
C GLN A 70 1.94 10.88 3.62
N PHE A 71 2.32 9.94 4.48
CA PHE A 71 1.64 8.66 4.63
C PHE A 71 0.15 8.83 4.93
N SER A 72 -0.19 9.65 5.93
CA SER A 72 -1.59 9.86 6.34
C SER A 72 -2.44 10.49 5.23
N ARG A 73 -1.88 11.41 4.45
CA ARG A 73 -2.57 12.04 3.31
C ARG A 73 -2.80 11.04 2.18
N GLU A 74 -1.79 10.26 1.80
CA GLU A 74 -1.95 9.25 0.75
C GLU A 74 -2.88 8.11 1.17
N TYR A 75 -2.78 7.66 2.43
CA TYR A 75 -3.68 6.66 3.02
C TYR A 75 -5.14 7.13 2.99
N SER A 76 -5.40 8.34 3.47
CA SER A 76 -6.76 8.91 3.47
C SER A 76 -7.32 9.08 2.05
N ARG A 77 -6.47 9.37 1.06
CA ARG A 77 -6.87 9.47 -0.35
C ARG A 77 -7.26 8.11 -0.93
N MET A 78 -6.64 7.03 -0.46
CA MET A 78 -6.88 5.67 -0.95
C MET A 78 -8.04 4.97 -0.23
N PHE A 79 -8.13 5.09 1.09
CA PHE A 79 -9.10 4.37 1.93
C PHE A 79 -10.25 5.26 2.44
N GLY A 80 -10.24 6.56 2.14
CA GLY A 80 -11.29 7.51 2.53
C GLY A 80 -11.26 7.95 4.01
N ALA A 81 -10.38 7.38 4.83
CA ALA A 81 -10.23 7.76 6.23
C ALA A 81 -8.75 7.70 6.68
N PRO A 82 -8.35 8.50 7.69
CA PRO A 82 -7.01 8.40 8.26
C PRO A 82 -6.74 7.03 8.90
N PRO A 83 -5.47 6.58 8.96
CA PRO A 83 -5.09 5.25 9.42
C PRO A 83 -5.73 4.84 10.76
N LEU A 84 -5.61 5.70 11.78
CA LEU A 84 -6.16 5.44 13.12
C LEU A 84 -7.68 5.24 13.12
N ARG A 85 -8.39 6.05 12.33
CA ARG A 85 -9.86 6.02 12.27
C ARG A 85 -10.34 4.83 11.46
N ASP A 86 -9.63 4.50 10.39
CA ASP A 86 -9.91 3.32 9.55
C ASP A 86 -9.71 2.02 10.35
N ILE A 87 -8.57 1.84 11.01
CA ILE A 87 -8.29 0.65 11.84
C ILE A 87 -9.28 0.51 12.99
N LYS A 88 -9.67 1.62 13.63
CA LYS A 88 -10.70 1.60 14.66
C LYS A 88 -12.04 1.10 14.10
N LYS A 89 -12.47 1.63 12.95
CA LYS A 89 -13.70 1.18 12.26
C LYS A 89 -13.64 -0.30 11.90
N LEU A 90 -12.52 -0.77 11.35
CA LEU A 90 -12.34 -2.16 10.93
C LEU A 90 -12.32 -3.15 12.10
N ARG A 91 -11.92 -2.69 13.29
CA ARG A 91 -12.00 -3.50 14.52
C ARG A 91 -13.41 -3.56 15.09
N GLU A 92 -14.17 -2.47 14.95
CA GLU A 92 -15.57 -2.38 15.39
C GLU A 92 -16.52 -3.10 14.41
N ASP A 93 -16.21 -3.07 13.11
CA ASP A 93 -16.93 -3.73 12.03
C ASP A 93 -15.95 -4.27 10.96
N PRO A 94 -15.60 -5.56 11.02
CA PRO A 94 -14.70 -6.20 10.06
C PRO A 94 -15.22 -6.18 8.61
N MET A 95 -16.53 -6.07 8.40
CA MET A 95 -17.16 -6.11 7.07
C MET A 95 -17.09 -4.75 6.35
N ALA A 96 -16.90 -3.65 7.09
CA ALA A 96 -16.76 -2.31 6.52
C ALA A 96 -15.49 -2.11 5.66
N GLY A 97 -14.50 -3.00 5.80
CA GLY A 97 -13.22 -2.93 5.09
C GLY A 97 -13.16 -3.57 3.71
N GLN A 98 -14.15 -4.40 3.37
CA GLN A 98 -14.20 -5.22 2.16
C GLN A 98 -15.05 -4.60 1.03
N ALA A 99 -15.67 -3.44 1.25
CA ALA A 99 -16.63 -2.82 0.32
C ALA A 99 -15.99 -2.10 -0.89
N VAL A 100 -14.83 -2.52 -1.36
CA VAL A 100 -14.30 -2.10 -2.68
C VAL A 100 -14.38 -3.30 -3.62
N GLU A 101 -15.54 -3.41 -4.27
CA GLU A 101 -15.86 -4.38 -5.34
C GLU A 101 -15.04 -4.12 -6.63
N TYR A 102 -14.97 -5.21 -7.40
CA TYR A 102 -14.23 -5.53 -8.64
C TYR A 102 -13.96 -4.43 -9.68
#